data_AF-A0A526ZDU9-F1
#
_entry.id   AF-A0A526ZDU9-F1
#
_cell.length_a   1.000
_cell.length_b   1.000
_cell.length_c   1.000
_cell.angle_alpha   90.00
_cell.angle_beta   90.00
_cell.angle_gamma   90.00
#
_symmetry.space_group_name_H-M   'P 1'
#
loop_
_entity.id
_entity.type
_entity.pdbx_description
1 polymer ?
#
loop_
_entity_poly.entity_id
_entity_poly.type
_entity_poly.pdbx_seq_one_letter_code
_entity_poly.pdbx_strand_id
1 'polypeptide(L)'
;MSKRAKVNGGRVNGGRLEFLPPQIPTRVGRPPEDEGWVHEANLDGYRTQIIIDNAGVRLYSKNGRNWTTKYWPIALAVDLPCRTAILDGEVIVPGEQGASDCPVLEAAIWNEPSRLVFVAFDILHLDGRDLGSLPLLQRKQALWQLVEPGLGKIQYSEHFEGCALALFRTVEKIGLNGIISKRADSRYRSGLSNTWLKAK
;
A
#
# COMPACT_ATOMS: atom_id res chain seq x y z
N MET A 1 26.07 32.81 -20.76
CA MET A 1 24.60 32.76 -20.90
C MET A 1 24.15 31.31 -20.81
N SER A 2 23.67 30.86 -19.64
CA SER A 2 23.31 29.46 -19.38
C SER A 2 21.79 29.28 -19.46
N LYS A 3 21.34 28.41 -20.37
CA LYS A 3 19.93 28.03 -20.53
C LYS A 3 19.56 27.08 -19.38
N ARG A 4 18.74 27.55 -18.43
CA ARG A 4 18.06 26.68 -17.46
C ARG A 4 16.93 25.91 -18.14
N ALA A 5 16.98 24.59 -18.03
CA ALA A 5 15.93 23.67 -18.43
C ALA A 5 14.65 23.93 -17.61
N LYS A 6 13.50 24.00 -18.29
CA LYS A 6 12.18 24.00 -17.66
C LYS A 6 11.88 22.59 -17.16
N VAL A 7 11.75 22.43 -15.84
CA VAL A 7 11.13 21.26 -15.23
C VAL A 7 9.62 21.42 -15.39
N ASN A 8 9.00 20.55 -16.19
CA ASN A 8 7.54 20.47 -16.33
C ASN A 8 6.97 19.82 -15.07
N GLY A 9 6.61 20.64 -14.08
CA GLY A 9 5.65 20.25 -13.05
C GLY A 9 4.29 20.04 -13.71
N GLY A 10 3.75 18.82 -13.62
CA GLY A 10 2.42 18.51 -14.13
C GLY A 10 1.39 19.49 -13.58
N ARG A 11 0.65 20.15 -14.47
CA ARG A 11 -0.47 21.02 -14.11
C ARG A 11 -1.62 20.13 -13.61
N VAL A 12 -1.96 20.26 -12.34
CA VAL A 12 -3.18 19.66 -11.76
C VAL A 12 -4.37 20.45 -12.25
N ASN A 13 -5.22 19.84 -13.07
CA ASN A 13 -6.53 20.40 -13.42
C ASN A 13 -7.49 20.12 -12.25
N GLY A 14 -7.83 21.14 -11.46
CA GLY A 14 -9.04 21.17 -10.62
C GLY A 14 -9.14 20.17 -9.46
N GLY A 15 -8.11 20.02 -8.62
CA GLY A 15 -8.24 19.37 -7.30
C GLY A 15 -8.58 17.87 -7.30
N ARG A 16 -8.62 17.21 -8.47
CA ARG A 16 -8.88 15.77 -8.60
C ARG A 16 -7.58 14.99 -8.56
N LEU A 17 -7.52 14.02 -7.64
CA LEU A 17 -6.46 13.04 -7.56
C LEU A 17 -6.76 11.85 -8.48
N GLU A 18 -5.68 11.36 -9.09
CA GLU A 18 -5.69 10.29 -10.07
C GLU A 18 -4.96 9.05 -9.56
N PHE A 19 -5.32 7.91 -10.13
CA PHE A 19 -4.66 6.65 -9.85
C PHE A 19 -3.17 6.72 -10.22
N LEU A 20 -2.31 6.34 -9.28
CA LEU A 20 -0.88 6.20 -9.50
C LEU A 20 -0.55 4.72 -9.70
N PRO A 21 0.07 4.31 -10.83
CA PRO A 21 0.48 2.93 -11.02
C PRO A 21 1.39 2.46 -9.87
N PRO A 22 1.18 1.24 -9.35
CA PRO A 22 1.86 0.84 -8.13
C PRO A 22 3.36 0.58 -8.35
N GLN A 23 4.13 0.78 -7.28
CA GLN A 23 5.48 0.26 -7.17
C GLN A 23 5.45 -1.27 -7.04
N ILE A 24 6.21 -1.96 -7.88
CA ILE A 24 6.19 -3.42 -7.99
C ILE A 24 7.49 -3.99 -7.38
N PRO A 25 7.40 -4.87 -6.36
CA PRO A 25 8.58 -5.46 -5.75
C PRO A 25 9.29 -6.43 -6.70
N THR A 26 10.61 -6.44 -6.66
CA THR A 26 11.44 -7.47 -7.32
C THR A 26 11.46 -8.73 -6.48
N ARG A 27 11.28 -9.91 -7.11
CA ARG A 27 11.37 -11.19 -6.40
C ARG A 27 12.81 -11.55 -6.11
N VAL A 28 13.08 -12.00 -4.91
CA VAL A 28 14.40 -12.44 -4.44
C VAL A 28 14.27 -13.77 -3.69
N GLY A 29 15.33 -14.58 -3.68
CA GLY A 29 15.32 -15.89 -3.00
C GLY A 29 15.43 -15.79 -1.48
N ARG A 30 15.94 -14.66 -0.95
CA ARG A 30 16.07 -14.38 0.48
C ARG A 30 15.87 -12.89 0.74
N PRO A 31 15.38 -12.49 1.91
CA PRO A 31 15.35 -11.08 2.27
C PRO A 31 16.77 -10.51 2.37
N PRO A 32 16.94 -9.20 2.14
CA PRO A 32 18.21 -8.52 2.37
C PRO A 32 18.61 -8.59 3.85
N GLU A 33 19.91 -8.65 4.09
CA GLU A 33 20.51 -8.68 5.43
C GLU A 33 21.28 -7.39 5.76
N ASP A 34 21.48 -6.50 4.77
CA ASP A 34 22.09 -5.19 4.99
C ASP A 34 21.16 -4.24 5.76
N GLU A 35 21.75 -3.21 6.37
CA GLU A 35 21.01 -2.16 7.06
C GLU A 35 20.19 -1.28 6.09
N GLY A 36 19.27 -0.49 6.64
CA GLY A 36 18.47 0.46 5.86
C GLY A 36 17.26 -0.17 5.16
N TRP A 37 16.86 -1.38 5.55
CA TRP A 37 15.62 -2.01 5.14
C TRP A 37 14.64 -2.09 6.30
N VAL A 38 13.35 -1.98 5.97
CA VAL A 38 12.24 -2.35 6.84
C VAL A 38 11.47 -3.50 6.21
N HIS A 39 10.88 -4.34 7.05
CA HIS A 39 10.24 -5.57 6.61
C HIS A 39 8.78 -5.59 7.02
N GLU A 40 7.92 -6.02 6.10
CA GLU A 40 6.49 -6.18 6.32
C GLU A 40 6.08 -7.60 5.94
N ALA A 41 5.04 -8.12 6.60
CA ALA A 41 4.43 -9.36 6.15
C ALA A 41 3.89 -9.19 4.72
N ASN A 42 4.16 -10.14 3.83
CA ASN A 42 3.54 -10.14 2.52
C ASN A 42 2.09 -10.63 2.65
N LEU A 43 1.17 -9.68 2.69
CA LEU A 43 -0.27 -9.93 2.70
C LEU A 43 -0.68 -10.69 1.43
N ASP A 44 -1.62 -11.62 1.59
CA ASP A 44 -2.27 -12.28 0.46
C ASP A 44 -3.58 -11.59 0.17
N GLY A 45 -3.62 -10.85 -0.93
CA GLY A 45 -4.83 -10.14 -1.29
C GLY A 45 -4.76 -9.50 -2.66
N TYR A 46 -5.61 -8.50 -2.87
CA TYR A 46 -5.63 -7.69 -4.07
C TYR A 46 -5.15 -6.26 -3.79
N ARG A 47 -3.98 -5.95 -4.32
CA ARG A 47 -3.38 -4.61 -4.34
C ARG A 47 -4.39 -3.56 -4.78
N THR A 48 -4.62 -2.59 -3.91
CA THR A 48 -5.66 -1.58 -4.05
C THR A 48 -5.15 -0.21 -3.65
N GLN A 49 -5.55 0.83 -4.38
CA GLN A 49 -5.29 2.22 -4.03
C GLN A 49 -6.60 2.89 -3.63
N ILE A 50 -6.64 3.52 -2.45
CA ILE A 50 -7.74 4.37 -2.03
C ILE A 50 -7.37 5.82 -2.35
N ILE A 51 -8.25 6.52 -3.05
CA ILE A 51 -8.15 7.94 -3.36
C ILE A 51 -9.29 8.67 -2.66
N ILE A 52 -8.93 9.68 -1.88
CA ILE A 52 -9.84 10.57 -1.16
C ILE A 52 -9.61 11.97 -1.72
N ASP A 53 -10.66 12.61 -2.24
CA ASP A 53 -10.65 14.02 -2.62
C ASP A 53 -12.08 14.58 -2.72
N ASN A 54 -12.23 15.76 -3.34
CA ASN A 54 -13.52 16.42 -3.53
C ASN A 54 -14.54 15.60 -4.34
N ALA A 55 -14.11 14.56 -5.07
CA ALA A 55 -15.01 13.65 -5.78
C ALA A 55 -15.44 12.45 -4.92
N GLY A 56 -15.04 12.41 -3.65
CA GLY A 56 -15.32 11.33 -2.70
C GLY A 56 -14.27 10.22 -2.72
N VAL A 57 -14.61 9.11 -2.07
CA VAL A 57 -13.73 7.94 -1.91
C VAL A 57 -13.82 7.05 -3.14
N ARG A 58 -12.66 6.72 -3.73
CA ARG A 58 -12.55 5.81 -4.88
C ARG A 58 -11.48 4.76 -4.63
N LEU A 59 -11.79 3.50 -4.94
CA LEU A 59 -10.88 2.38 -4.80
C LEU A 59 -10.51 1.82 -6.17
N TYR A 60 -9.22 1.71 -6.44
CA TYR A 60 -8.68 1.23 -7.70
C TYR A 60 -7.87 -0.04 -7.49
N SER A 61 -8.09 -1.05 -8.34
CA SER A 61 -7.22 -2.23 -8.34
C SER A 61 -5.81 -1.89 -8.83
N LYS A 62 -4.87 -2.83 -8.69
CA LYS A 62 -3.49 -2.77 -9.21
C LYS A 62 -3.36 -2.19 -10.63
N ASN A 63 -4.35 -2.45 -11.49
CA ASN A 63 -4.33 -2.09 -12.91
C ASN A 63 -5.20 -0.85 -13.21
N GLY A 64 -5.57 -0.07 -12.20
CA GLY A 64 -6.33 1.18 -12.37
C GLY A 64 -7.82 0.99 -12.65
N ARG A 65 -8.39 -0.20 -12.42
CA ARG A 65 -9.84 -0.41 -12.56
C ARG A 65 -10.55 0.11 -11.32
N ASN A 66 -11.55 0.97 -11.50
CA ASN A 66 -12.37 1.45 -10.39
C ASN A 66 -13.26 0.32 -9.85
N TRP A 67 -12.98 -0.10 -8.61
CA TRP A 67 -13.65 -1.18 -7.89
C TRP A 67 -14.43 -0.69 -6.67
N THR A 68 -14.70 0.62 -6.59
CA THR A 68 -15.43 1.24 -5.47
C THR A 68 -16.75 0.54 -5.16
N THR A 69 -17.51 0.14 -6.17
CA THR A 69 -18.80 -0.58 -5.99
C THR A 69 -18.61 -2.01 -5.46
N LYS A 70 -17.52 -2.69 -5.83
CA LYS A 70 -17.19 -4.02 -5.31
C LYS A 70 -16.71 -3.97 -3.86
N TYR A 71 -15.99 -2.89 -3.53
CA TYR A 71 -15.44 -2.64 -2.21
C TYR A 71 -16.31 -1.68 -1.39
N TRP A 72 -17.63 -1.67 -1.62
CA TRP A 72 -18.53 -0.70 -1.00
C TRP A 72 -18.41 -0.61 0.54
N PRO A 73 -18.21 -1.70 1.32
CA PRO A 73 -18.10 -1.58 2.77
C PRO A 73 -16.82 -0.87 3.19
N ILE A 74 -15.74 -1.04 2.43
CA ILE A 74 -14.49 -0.32 2.65
C ILE A 74 -14.69 1.15 2.30
N ALA A 75 -15.31 1.45 1.14
CA ALA A 75 -15.57 2.82 0.69
C ALA A 75 -16.41 3.62 1.70
N LEU A 76 -17.44 2.99 2.29
CA LEU A 76 -18.29 3.61 3.32
C LEU A 76 -17.59 3.78 4.67
N ALA A 77 -16.59 2.95 4.96
CA ALA A 77 -15.87 2.99 6.23
C ALA A 77 -14.63 3.90 6.21
N VAL A 78 -14.31 4.52 5.07
CA VAL A 78 -13.25 5.53 5.01
C VAL A 78 -13.75 6.80 5.69
N ASP A 79 -13.31 6.99 6.92
CA ASP A 79 -13.51 8.20 7.73
C ASP A 79 -12.15 8.59 8.33
N LEU A 80 -11.27 9.12 7.49
CA LEU A 80 -9.90 9.49 7.86
C LEU A 80 -9.80 11.02 7.99
N PRO A 81 -9.05 11.55 8.98
CA PRO A 81 -8.93 12.98 9.23
C PRO A 81 -8.05 13.69 8.19
N CYS A 82 -8.51 13.73 6.94
CA CYS A 82 -7.85 14.37 5.80
C CYS A 82 -8.87 14.94 4.81
N ARG A 83 -8.46 15.91 4.00
CA ARG A 83 -9.23 16.43 2.85
C ARG A 83 -8.91 15.66 1.59
N THR A 84 -7.62 15.38 1.36
CA THR A 84 -7.18 14.63 0.19
C THR A 84 -6.10 13.62 0.56
N ALA A 85 -6.18 12.40 0.04
CA ALA A 85 -5.17 11.38 0.26
C ALA A 85 -5.11 10.34 -0.87
N ILE A 86 -3.94 9.72 -1.02
CA ILE A 86 -3.76 8.50 -1.83
C ILE A 86 -3.07 7.47 -0.94
N LEU A 87 -3.80 6.40 -0.59
CA LEU A 87 -3.29 5.27 0.17
C LEU A 87 -3.02 4.10 -0.75
N ASP A 88 -1.92 3.40 -0.52
CA ASP A 88 -1.58 2.16 -1.22
C ASP A 88 -1.61 1.02 -0.20
N GLY A 89 -2.36 -0.03 -0.51
CA GLY A 89 -2.65 -1.11 0.42
C GLY A 89 -3.08 -2.40 -0.25
N GLU A 90 -3.45 -3.38 0.56
CA GLU A 90 -3.96 -4.67 0.11
C GLU A 90 -5.39 -4.86 0.63
N VAL A 91 -6.32 -5.28 -0.23
CA VAL A 91 -7.61 -5.77 0.23
C VAL A 91 -7.50 -7.27 0.52
N ILE A 92 -7.86 -7.66 1.74
CA ILE A 92 -7.75 -9.02 2.27
C ILE A 92 -9.07 -9.48 2.90
N VAL A 93 -9.15 -10.79 3.20
CA VAL A 93 -10.12 -11.34 4.15
C VAL A 93 -9.35 -11.74 5.43
N PRO A 94 -9.60 -11.08 6.58
CA PRO A 94 -8.88 -11.42 7.82
C PRO A 94 -9.10 -12.86 8.26
N GLY A 95 -8.06 -13.48 8.84
CA GLY A 95 -8.12 -14.84 9.39
C GLY A 95 -8.10 -15.97 8.35
N GLU A 96 -8.23 -15.64 7.07
CA GLU A 96 -8.14 -16.61 5.97
C GLU A 96 -6.70 -16.63 5.43
N GLN A 97 -6.03 -17.76 5.60
CA GLN A 97 -4.67 -17.98 5.13
C GLN A 97 -4.74 -18.69 3.78
N GLY A 98 -4.40 -17.99 2.70
CA GLY A 98 -4.43 -18.53 1.35
C GLY A 98 -3.08 -18.36 0.65
N ALA A 99 -2.70 -19.32 -0.17
CA ALA A 99 -1.69 -19.12 -1.18
C ALA A 99 -2.25 -18.22 -2.29
N SER A 100 -1.35 -17.54 -3.00
CA SER A 100 -1.63 -16.75 -4.20
C SER A 100 -2.65 -17.47 -5.11
N ASP A 101 -3.75 -16.77 -5.42
CA ASP A 101 -5.04 -17.25 -5.96
C ASP A 101 -6.06 -17.67 -4.89
N CYS A 102 -6.25 -16.82 -3.86
CA CYS A 102 -7.20 -17.04 -2.77
C CYS A 102 -8.66 -17.01 -3.27
N PRO A 103 -9.31 -18.17 -3.48
CA PRO A 103 -10.69 -18.23 -3.98
C PRO A 103 -11.65 -17.63 -2.96
N VAL A 104 -11.25 -17.63 -1.67
CA VAL A 104 -11.98 -17.01 -0.57
C VAL A 104 -12.06 -15.49 -0.76
N LEU A 105 -10.97 -14.82 -1.16
CA LEU A 105 -11.01 -13.39 -1.43
C LEU A 105 -11.91 -13.09 -2.62
N GLU A 106 -11.78 -13.84 -3.71
CA GLU A 106 -12.66 -13.66 -4.87
C GLU A 106 -14.13 -13.86 -4.48
N ALA A 107 -14.47 -14.95 -3.79
CA ALA A 107 -15.82 -15.21 -3.30
C ALA A 107 -16.33 -14.10 -2.37
N ALA A 108 -15.49 -13.59 -1.46
CA ALA A 108 -15.85 -12.50 -0.57
C ALA A 108 -16.13 -11.21 -1.36
N ILE A 109 -15.35 -10.89 -2.39
CA ILE A 109 -15.57 -9.69 -3.22
C ILE A 109 -16.95 -9.70 -3.88
N TRP A 110 -17.44 -10.87 -4.30
CA TRP A 110 -18.70 -10.98 -5.02
C TRP A 110 -19.90 -11.25 -4.12
N ASN A 111 -19.73 -12.00 -3.04
CA ASN A 111 -20.84 -12.52 -2.24
C ASN A 111 -20.87 -11.98 -0.81
N GLU A 112 -19.71 -11.65 -0.23
CA GLU A 112 -19.58 -11.25 1.18
C GLU A 112 -18.63 -10.06 1.37
N PRO A 113 -18.83 -8.92 0.67
CA PRO A 113 -17.86 -7.82 0.68
C PRO A 113 -17.69 -7.21 2.08
N SER A 114 -18.63 -7.45 2.98
CA SER A 114 -18.57 -7.06 4.39
C SER A 114 -17.45 -7.77 5.16
N ARG A 115 -16.84 -8.84 4.63
CA ARG A 115 -15.67 -9.49 5.21
C ARG A 115 -14.35 -8.80 4.84
N LEU A 116 -14.37 -7.97 3.80
CA LEU A 116 -13.16 -7.36 3.26
C LEU A 116 -12.60 -6.31 4.23
N VAL A 117 -11.28 -6.24 4.28
CA VAL A 117 -10.51 -5.21 4.99
C VAL A 117 -9.43 -4.69 4.05
N PHE A 118 -9.19 -3.39 4.08
CA PHE A 118 -8.06 -2.76 3.43
C PHE A 118 -6.93 -2.52 4.43
N VAL A 119 -5.76 -3.06 4.15
CA VAL A 119 -4.56 -2.88 4.96
C VAL A 119 -3.58 -1.98 4.20
N ALA A 120 -3.47 -0.73 4.63
CA ALA A 120 -2.60 0.28 4.05
C ALA A 120 -1.14 0.06 4.46
N PHE A 121 -0.22 0.05 3.50
CA PHE A 121 1.22 -0.03 3.78
C PHE A 121 2.02 1.17 3.25
N ASP A 122 1.41 2.08 2.49
CA ASP A 122 2.05 3.32 2.04
C ASP A 122 1.01 4.46 1.85
N ILE A 123 1.52 5.71 1.82
CA ILE A 123 0.75 6.93 1.54
C ILE A 123 1.52 7.79 0.55
N LEU A 124 0.87 8.17 -0.55
CA LEU A 124 1.51 8.87 -1.67
C LEU A 124 1.16 10.35 -1.72
N HIS A 125 0.02 10.73 -1.14
CA HIS A 125 -0.46 12.09 -1.08
C HIS A 125 -1.23 12.32 0.21
N LEU A 126 -1.11 13.52 0.79
CA LEU A 126 -1.88 13.96 1.96
C LEU A 126 -2.03 15.48 1.96
N ASP A 127 -3.28 15.95 1.86
CA ASP A 127 -3.69 17.36 1.96
C ASP A 127 -2.85 18.32 1.11
N GLY A 128 -2.77 18.01 -0.19
CA GLY A 128 -2.04 18.83 -1.17
C GLY A 128 -0.54 18.56 -1.23
N ARG A 129 0.01 17.71 -0.33
CA ARG A 129 1.43 17.36 -0.32
C ARG A 129 1.69 16.05 -1.05
N ASP A 130 2.73 16.04 -1.90
CA ASP A 130 3.27 14.82 -2.51
C ASP A 130 4.23 14.12 -1.53
N LEU A 131 3.73 13.05 -0.91
CA LEU A 131 4.49 12.24 0.03
C LEU A 131 5.34 11.19 -0.70
N GLY A 132 4.98 10.79 -1.91
CA GLY A 132 5.73 9.80 -2.70
C GLY A 132 7.19 10.19 -2.94
N SER A 133 7.46 11.50 -2.96
CA SER A 133 8.81 12.06 -3.07
C SER A 133 9.67 11.94 -1.80
N LEU A 134 9.07 11.62 -0.64
CA LEU A 134 9.73 11.51 0.66
C LEU A 134 10.30 10.09 0.89
N PRO A 135 11.29 9.95 1.80
CA PRO A 135 11.72 8.65 2.34
C PRO A 135 10.57 7.79 2.86
N LEU A 136 10.67 6.46 2.69
CA LEU A 136 9.64 5.51 3.12
C LEU A 136 9.25 5.68 4.58
N LEU A 137 10.21 5.82 5.50
CA LEU A 137 9.89 5.96 6.93
C LEU A 137 9.05 7.21 7.24
N GLN A 138 9.26 8.31 6.50
CA GLN A 138 8.43 9.51 6.65
C GLN A 138 7.01 9.28 6.14
N ARG A 139 6.86 8.52 5.04
CA ARG A 139 5.53 8.12 4.54
C ARG A 139 4.84 7.18 5.52
N LYS A 140 5.54 6.19 6.07
CA LYS A 140 5.00 5.26 7.08
C LYS A 140 4.56 6.00 8.34
N GLN A 141 5.33 6.99 8.80
CA GLN A 141 4.95 7.83 9.93
C GLN A 141 3.66 8.62 9.66
N ALA A 142 3.55 9.27 8.49
CA ALA A 142 2.35 10.00 8.10
C ALA A 142 1.13 9.06 7.96
N LEU A 143 1.32 7.87 7.41
CA LEU A 143 0.27 6.86 7.28
C LEU A 143 -0.21 6.37 8.65
N TRP A 144 0.72 6.09 9.56
CA TRP A 144 0.41 5.64 10.91
C TRP A 144 -0.42 6.68 11.67
N GLN A 145 -0.07 7.96 11.55
CA GLN A 145 -0.82 9.07 12.15
C GLN A 145 -2.22 9.25 11.54
N LEU A 146 -2.38 8.97 10.24
CA LEU A 146 -3.65 9.15 9.55
C LEU A 146 -4.65 8.02 9.83
N VAL A 147 -4.18 6.78 9.81
CA VAL A 147 -5.05 5.59 9.94
C VAL A 147 -5.29 5.22 11.41
N GLU A 148 -4.27 5.45 12.26
CA GLU A 148 -4.16 4.92 13.62
C GLU A 148 -4.26 3.38 13.71
N PRO A 149 -3.47 2.70 14.56
CA PRO A 149 -3.64 1.26 14.76
C PRO A 149 -5.00 0.93 15.38
N GLY A 150 -5.75 0.02 14.76
CA GLY A 150 -7.06 -0.37 15.27
C GLY A 150 -7.70 -1.53 14.50
N LEU A 151 -8.83 -1.99 15.03
CA LEU A 151 -9.67 -3.01 14.40
C LEU A 151 -10.78 -2.31 13.61
N GLY A 152 -10.55 -2.15 12.31
CA GLY A 152 -11.48 -1.49 11.40
C GLY A 152 -11.39 -2.02 9.97
N LYS A 153 -12.14 -1.39 9.06
CA LYS A 153 -12.07 -1.69 7.62
C LYS A 153 -10.82 -1.15 6.96
N ILE A 154 -10.23 -0.10 7.53
CA ILE A 154 -8.96 0.48 7.12
C ILE A 154 -7.97 0.21 8.24
N GLN A 155 -6.88 -0.49 7.93
CA GLN A 155 -5.88 -0.90 8.92
C GLN A 155 -4.49 -0.50 8.45
N TYR A 156 -3.59 -0.26 9.40
CA TYR A 156 -2.19 0.01 9.13
C TYR A 156 -1.39 -1.29 9.06
N SER A 157 -0.50 -1.41 8.07
CA SER A 157 0.47 -2.49 7.97
C SER A 157 1.70 -2.18 8.84
N GLU A 158 1.86 -2.95 9.91
CA GLU A 158 3.06 -2.98 10.76
C GLU A 158 4.33 -3.24 9.92
N HIS A 159 5.43 -2.57 10.29
CA HIS A 159 6.75 -2.82 9.73
C HIS A 159 7.74 -3.04 10.87
N PHE A 160 8.77 -3.83 10.58
CA PHE A 160 9.79 -4.21 11.54
C PHE A 160 11.16 -3.75 11.05
N GLU A 161 11.89 -3.10 11.96
CA GLU A 161 13.32 -2.84 11.83
C GLU A 161 14.10 -4.02 12.43
N GLY A 162 15.25 -4.37 11.84
CA GLY A 162 16.13 -5.42 12.36
C GLY A 162 16.17 -6.69 11.52
N CYS A 163 16.37 -7.85 12.16
CA CYS A 163 16.74 -9.08 11.46
C CYS A 163 15.61 -9.63 10.57
N ALA A 164 15.69 -9.32 9.27
CA ALA A 164 14.77 -9.79 8.23
C ALA A 164 14.57 -11.32 8.27
N LEU A 165 15.64 -12.07 8.54
CA LEU A 165 15.61 -13.53 8.60
C LEU A 165 14.79 -14.06 9.78
N ALA A 166 14.80 -13.37 10.91
CA ALA A 166 13.99 -13.75 12.07
C ALA A 166 12.49 -13.53 11.76
N LEU A 167 12.15 -12.40 11.15
CA LEU A 167 10.77 -12.16 10.68
C LEU A 167 10.39 -13.19 9.61
N PHE A 168 11.23 -13.42 8.61
CA PHE A 168 10.99 -14.38 7.53
C PHE A 168 10.67 -15.78 8.08
N ARG A 169 11.53 -16.30 8.97
CA ARG A 169 11.29 -17.59 9.63
C ARG A 169 10.02 -17.61 10.48
N THR A 170 9.66 -16.48 11.08
CA THR A 170 8.43 -16.36 11.86
C THR A 170 7.21 -16.41 10.95
N VAL A 171 7.21 -15.63 9.87
CA VAL A 171 6.10 -15.59 8.91
C VAL A 171 5.94 -16.92 8.18
N GLU A 172 7.03 -17.63 7.84
CA GLU A 172 7.00 -18.98 7.29
C GLU A 172 6.33 -19.97 8.27
N LYS A 173 6.70 -19.91 9.56
CA LYS A 173 6.12 -20.79 10.59
C LYS A 173 4.62 -20.59 10.80
N ILE A 174 4.13 -19.37 10.61
CA ILE A 174 2.69 -19.05 10.73
C ILE A 174 1.97 -19.09 9.38
N GLY A 175 2.61 -19.63 8.33
CA GLY A 175 1.99 -19.89 7.02
C GLY A 175 1.70 -18.64 6.18
N LEU A 176 2.33 -17.51 6.47
CA LEU A 176 2.19 -16.30 5.64
C LEU A 176 3.06 -16.40 4.39
N ASN A 177 2.64 -15.70 3.34
CA ASN A 177 3.23 -15.71 2.00
C ASN A 177 4.57 -14.93 1.91
N GLY A 178 5.45 -15.06 2.90
CA GLY A 178 6.77 -14.42 2.96
C GLY A 178 6.74 -12.96 3.44
N ILE A 179 7.77 -12.19 3.09
CA ILE A 179 7.92 -10.79 3.49
C ILE A 179 8.19 -9.87 2.30
N ILE A 180 7.82 -8.60 2.48
CA ILE A 180 8.23 -7.50 1.62
C ILE A 180 9.27 -6.68 2.38
N SER A 181 10.47 -6.56 1.81
CA SER A 181 11.54 -5.70 2.34
C SER A 181 11.58 -4.41 1.54
N LYS A 182 11.60 -3.27 2.20
CA LYS A 182 11.57 -1.95 1.57
C LYS A 182 12.71 -1.08 2.09
N ARG A 183 13.44 -0.37 1.21
CA ARG A 183 14.47 0.59 1.60
C ARG A 183 13.86 1.75 2.37
N ALA A 184 14.31 1.95 3.61
CA ALA A 184 13.81 2.94 4.56
C ALA A 184 13.90 4.38 4.05
N ASP A 185 14.94 4.69 3.27
CA ASP A 185 15.22 6.01 2.71
C ASP A 185 14.65 6.23 1.29
N SER A 186 14.02 5.21 0.71
CA SER A 186 13.62 5.23 -0.69
C SER A 186 12.33 6.01 -0.94
N ARG A 187 12.31 6.70 -2.08
CA ARG A 187 11.10 7.33 -2.65
C ARG A 187 10.20 6.28 -3.28
N TYR A 188 8.91 6.59 -3.38
CA TYR A 188 7.98 5.77 -4.14
C TYR A 188 8.21 5.95 -5.65
N ARG A 189 8.26 4.84 -6.39
CA ARG A 189 8.39 4.83 -7.86
C ARG A 189 7.51 3.75 -8.47
N SER A 190 6.57 4.17 -9.31
CA SER A 190 5.72 3.28 -10.10
C SER A 190 6.54 2.32 -10.97
N GLY A 191 6.05 1.09 -11.12
CA GLY A 191 6.71 0.06 -11.91
C GLY A 191 7.71 -0.78 -11.11
N LEU A 192 8.52 -1.57 -11.81
CA LEU A 192 9.47 -2.49 -11.19
C LEU A 192 10.51 -1.72 -10.37
N SER A 193 10.72 -2.14 -9.13
CA SER A 193 11.63 -1.48 -8.19
C SER A 193 12.64 -2.45 -7.60
N ASN A 194 13.86 -1.95 -7.41
CA ASN A 194 14.92 -2.59 -6.61
C ASN A 194 14.92 -2.13 -5.15
N THR A 195 14.07 -1.17 -4.78
CA THR A 195 13.94 -0.70 -3.39
C THR A 195 12.84 -1.42 -2.63
N TRP A 196 12.02 -2.22 -3.32
CA TRP A 196 11.06 -3.14 -2.73
C TRP A 196 11.39 -4.56 -3.21
N LEU A 197 11.61 -5.47 -2.28
CA LEU A 197 12.00 -6.85 -2.54
C LEU A 197 10.97 -7.79 -1.91
N LYS A 198 10.61 -8.85 -2.63
CA LYS A 198 9.70 -9.89 -2.16
C LYS A 198 10.44 -11.21 -2.01
N ALA A 199 10.53 -11.69 -0.77
CA ALA A 199 11.02 -13.02 -0.45
C ALA A 199 9.82 -13.90 -0.09
N LYS A 200 9.76 -15.09 -0.68
CA LYS A 200 8.72 -16.10 -0.52
C LYS A 200 9.37 -17.46 -0.30
#